data_AF-A0A9Q0GT72-F1
#
_entry.id   AF-A0A9Q0GT72-F1
#
_cell.length_a   1.000
_cell.length_b   1.000
_cell.length_c   1.000
_cell.angle_alpha   90.00
_cell.angle_beta   90.00
_cell.angle_gamma   90.00
#
_symmetry.space_group_name_H-M   'P 1'
#
loop_
_entity.id
_entity.type
_entity.pdbx_description
1 polymer ?
#
loop_
_entity_poly.entity_id
_entity_poly.type
_entity_poly.pdbx_seq_one_letter_code
_entity_poly.pdbx_strand_id
1 'polypeptide(L)'
;MQIDAEVYEAEGLVGIAHRTALEAAYKQAFGKAVSLFEQQLVDCAGAFNNFGCHGGLPSQAFEYIKYNGGLDTEKAYPYTTIDGFCKYTYENIGVKVFDSVNITQVS
;
A
#
# COMPACT_ATOMS: atom_id res chain seq x y z
N MET A 1 3.14 14.50 -0.46
CA MET A 1 1.81 14.15 -1.03
C MET A 1 1.04 13.54 0.12
N GLN A 2 -0.10 14.13 0.44
CA GLN A 2 -0.95 13.70 1.56
C GLN A 2 -1.92 12.64 1.02
N ILE A 3 -2.04 11.52 1.72
CA ILE A 3 -2.99 10.46 1.36
C ILE A 3 -4.12 10.52 2.37
N ASP A 4 -5.31 10.88 1.90
CA ASP A 4 -6.53 10.89 2.70
C ASP A 4 -7.06 9.45 2.79
N ALA A 5 -6.96 8.86 3.97
CA ALA A 5 -7.19 7.43 4.21
C ALA A 5 -8.66 7.08 4.48
N GLU A 6 -9.61 7.75 3.82
CA GLU A 6 -11.03 7.41 3.91
C GLU A 6 -11.58 6.98 2.55
N VAL A 7 -11.41 5.70 2.24
CA VAL A 7 -12.38 4.98 1.41
C VAL A 7 -12.77 3.71 2.15
N TYR A 8 -13.97 3.80 2.72
CA TYR A 8 -14.83 2.87 3.45
C TYR A 8 -14.63 1.35 3.28
N GLU A 9 -14.96 0.66 4.38
CA GLU A 9 -14.97 -0.78 4.56
C GLU A 9 -15.74 -1.56 3.49
N ALA A 10 -15.08 -2.57 2.92
CA ALA A 10 -15.72 -3.74 2.34
C ALA A 10 -14.74 -4.92 2.37
N GLU A 11 -15.05 -5.90 3.23
CA GLU A 11 -14.74 -7.33 3.09
C GLU A 11 -13.26 -7.71 2.79
N GLY A 12 -12.50 -8.02 3.84
CA GLY A 12 -11.40 -9.01 3.76
C GLY A 12 -10.15 -8.68 2.90
N LEU A 13 -10.09 -7.54 2.21
CA LEU A 13 -9.00 -7.20 1.30
C LEU A 13 -8.36 -5.87 1.71
N VAL A 14 -7.42 -5.94 2.67
CA VAL A 14 -6.46 -4.85 3.00
C VAL A 14 -5.96 -4.16 1.73
N GLY A 15 -5.72 -5.00 0.73
CA GLY A 15 -5.24 -4.72 -0.59
C GLY A 15 -5.89 -3.60 -1.41
N ILE A 16 -7.21 -3.61 -1.54
CA ILE A 16 -7.88 -2.81 -2.59
C ILE A 16 -7.92 -1.32 -2.22
N ALA A 17 -8.13 -1.01 -0.93
CA ALA A 17 -8.33 0.35 -0.46
C ALA A 17 -7.05 1.21 -0.55
N HIS A 18 -5.91 0.70 -0.04
CA HIS A 18 -4.67 1.47 -0.09
C HIS A 18 -4.16 1.64 -1.53
N ARG A 19 -4.36 0.65 -2.41
CA ARG A 19 -3.88 0.70 -3.80
C ARG A 19 -4.53 1.86 -4.52
N THR A 20 -5.86 1.88 -4.49
CA THR A 20 -6.64 2.91 -5.18
C THR A 20 -6.30 4.30 -4.66
N ALA A 21 -6.15 4.47 -3.34
CA ALA A 21 -5.73 5.73 -2.74
C ALA A 21 -4.33 6.17 -3.22
N LEU A 22 -3.36 5.25 -3.27
CA LEU A 22 -2.00 5.52 -3.73
C LEU A 22 -1.95 5.87 -5.22
N GLU A 23 -2.62 5.11 -6.07
CA GLU A 23 -2.65 5.34 -7.52
C GLU A 23 -3.33 6.67 -7.86
N ALA A 24 -4.46 6.97 -7.19
CA ALA A 24 -5.16 8.23 -7.36
C ALA A 24 -4.31 9.42 -6.89
N ALA A 25 -3.69 9.32 -5.70
CA ALA A 25 -2.80 10.36 -5.20
C ALA A 25 -1.60 10.57 -6.14
N TYR A 26 -0.99 9.48 -6.61
CA TYR A 26 0.12 9.52 -7.56
C TYR A 26 -0.28 10.21 -8.88
N LYS A 27 -1.46 9.86 -9.43
CA LYS A 27 -1.99 10.50 -10.63
C LYS A 27 -2.24 11.99 -10.45
N GLN A 28 -2.79 12.39 -9.30
CA GLN A 28 -3.01 13.80 -8.98
C GLN A 28 -1.69 14.58 -8.86
N ALA A 29 -0.67 14.00 -8.22
CA ALA A 29 0.60 14.68 -8.00
C ALA A 29 1.50 14.75 -9.25
N PHE A 30 1.50 13.71 -10.08
CA PHE A 30 2.46 13.58 -11.19
C PHE A 30 1.82 13.61 -12.58
N GLY A 31 0.48 13.62 -12.67
CA GLY A 31 -0.25 13.57 -13.94
C GLY A 31 -0.15 12.25 -14.69
N LYS A 32 0.53 11.23 -14.13
CA LYS A 32 0.78 9.92 -14.73
C LYS A 32 0.11 8.82 -13.92
N ALA A 33 -0.40 7.78 -14.59
CA ALA A 33 -0.88 6.61 -13.90
C ALA A 33 0.30 5.73 -13.48
N VAL A 34 0.18 5.10 -12.32
CA VAL A 34 1.04 4.00 -11.87
C VAL A 34 0.12 2.82 -11.58
N SER A 35 0.58 1.61 -11.88
CA SER A 35 -0.10 0.38 -11.51
C SER A 35 0.65 -0.25 -10.35
N LEU A 36 -0.03 -0.40 -9.22
CA LEU A 36 0.50 -0.96 -7.98
C LEU A 36 -0.32 -2.20 -7.63
N PHE A 37 0.30 -3.23 -7.08
CA PHE A 37 -0.42 -4.41 -6.61
C PHE A 37 -0.16 -4.72 -5.15
N GLU A 38 -1.14 -5.38 -4.56
CA GLU A 38 -1.27 -5.70 -3.16
C GLU A 38 -0.22 -6.68 -2.65
N GLN A 39 0.37 -7.50 -3.52
CA GLN A 39 1.11 -8.68 -3.10
C GLN A 39 2.32 -8.35 -2.22
N GLN A 40 3.03 -7.26 -2.50
CA GLN A 40 4.13 -6.84 -1.64
C GLN A 40 3.66 -6.58 -0.21
N LEU A 41 2.46 -6.01 -0.04
CA LEU A 41 1.90 -5.76 1.29
C LEU A 41 1.43 -7.05 1.95
N VAL A 42 0.84 -7.96 1.17
CA VAL A 42 0.48 -9.30 1.63
C VAL A 42 1.70 -10.03 2.19
N ASP A 43 2.82 -9.99 1.47
CA ASP A 43 4.00 -10.79 1.77
C ASP A 43 4.95 -10.15 2.81
N CYS A 44 5.00 -8.82 2.89
CA CYS A 44 6.07 -8.11 3.61
C CYS A 44 5.59 -7.30 4.83
N ALA A 45 4.31 -6.97 4.94
CA ALA A 45 3.83 -6.03 5.97
C ALA A 45 3.43 -6.71 7.30
N GLY A 46 3.78 -7.99 7.50
CA GLY A 46 3.50 -8.76 8.73
C GLY A 46 3.98 -8.08 10.01
N ALA A 47 5.17 -7.47 9.98
CA ALA A 47 5.73 -6.74 11.12
C ALA A 47 4.96 -5.47 11.50
N PHE A 48 4.04 -5.02 10.63
CA PHE A 48 3.18 -3.87 10.82
C PHE A 48 1.73 -4.28 11.12
N ASN A 49 1.48 -5.53 11.55
CA ASN A 49 0.16 -6.10 11.81
C ASN A 49 -0.77 -6.23 10.58
N ASN A 50 -0.20 -6.35 9.38
CA ASN A 50 -0.91 -6.81 8.19
C ASN A 50 -0.60 -8.29 7.94
N PHE A 51 -1.58 -9.17 8.10
CA PHE A 51 -1.39 -10.62 8.13
C PHE A 51 -1.72 -11.30 6.80
N GLY A 52 -1.28 -10.68 5.70
CA GLY A 52 -1.51 -11.20 4.36
C GLY A 52 -3.00 -11.33 4.02
N CYS A 53 -3.40 -12.49 3.51
CA CYS A 53 -4.79 -12.82 3.19
C CYS A 53 -5.71 -12.90 4.43
N HIS A 54 -5.17 -12.80 5.65
CA HIS A 54 -5.93 -12.86 6.90
C HIS A 54 -6.36 -11.48 7.43
N GLY A 55 -6.10 -10.41 6.68
CA GLY A 55 -6.55 -9.06 7.02
C GLY A 55 -5.45 -8.16 7.59
N GLY A 56 -5.84 -6.96 8.00
CA GLY A 56 -4.94 -5.86 8.34
C GLY A 56 -5.61 -4.50 8.16
N LEU A 57 -4.87 -3.41 8.40
CA LEU A 57 -5.40 -2.04 8.33
C LEU A 57 -4.66 -1.20 7.28
N PRO A 58 -5.37 -0.36 6.49
CA PRO A 58 -4.73 0.57 5.55
C PRO A 58 -3.72 1.52 6.21
N SER A 59 -3.98 1.98 7.44
CA SER A 59 -3.06 2.84 8.20
C SER A 59 -1.71 2.15 8.44
N GLN A 60 -1.73 0.88 8.85
CA GLN A 60 -0.55 0.06 9.03
C GLN A 60 0.19 -0.22 7.72
N ALA A 61 -0.56 -0.38 6.62
CA ALA A 61 0.05 -0.51 5.30
C ALA A 61 0.82 0.77 4.92
N PHE A 62 0.28 1.96 5.17
CA PHE A 62 0.99 3.23 4.92
C PHE A 62 2.24 3.39 5.79
N GLU A 63 2.19 2.97 7.06
CA GLU A 63 3.37 2.94 7.94
C GLU A 63 4.46 2.01 7.39
N TYR A 64 4.09 0.81 6.94
CA TYR A 64 5.02 -0.10 6.28
C TYR A 64 5.61 0.55 5.03
N ILE A 65 4.82 1.17 4.14
CA ILE A 65 5.34 1.73 2.88
C ILE A 65 6.34 2.85 3.17
N LYS A 66 6.04 3.68 4.18
CA LYS A 66 6.94 4.74 4.65
C LYS A 66 8.25 4.17 5.20
N TYR A 67 8.17 3.13 6.04
CA TYR A 67 9.35 2.47 6.62
C TYR A 67 10.18 1.71 5.57
N ASN A 68 9.51 0.93 4.72
CA ASN A 68 10.11 0.10 3.69
C ASN A 68 10.78 0.91 2.57
N GLY A 69 10.46 2.22 2.48
CA GLY A 69 11.02 3.12 1.48
C GLY A 69 10.33 3.06 0.13
N GLY A 70 9.16 2.42 0.05
CA GLY A 70 8.29 2.39 -1.11
C GLY A 70 7.66 1.02 -1.40
N LEU A 71 6.87 1.00 -2.48
CA LEU A 71 6.34 -0.20 -3.12
C LEU A 71 6.87 -0.34 -4.53
N ASP A 72 7.04 -1.58 -4.96
CA ASP A 72 7.34 -1.95 -6.34
C ASP A 72 6.12 -1.72 -7.25
N THR A 73 6.39 -1.56 -8.54
CA THR A 73 5.33 -1.58 -9.56
C THR A 73 4.70 -2.96 -9.70
N GLU A 74 3.45 -3.03 -10.21
CA GLU A 74 2.78 -4.30 -10.58
C GLU A 74 3.71 -5.25 -11.34
N LYS A 75 4.40 -4.71 -12.35
CA LYS A 75 5.22 -5.49 -13.26
C LYS A 75 6.38 -6.19 -12.52
N ALA A 76 6.90 -5.55 -11.48
CA ALA A 76 8.01 -6.07 -10.68
C ALA A 76 7.53 -6.97 -9.53
N TYR A 77 6.32 -6.74 -9.02
CA TYR A 77 5.72 -7.56 -7.96
C TYR A 77 4.28 -7.98 -8.32
N PRO A 78 4.10 -8.99 -9.19
CA PRO A 78 2.79 -9.42 -9.65
C PRO A 78 1.93 -10.00 -8.53
N TYR A 79 0.60 -9.85 -8.65
CA TYR A 79 -0.35 -10.40 -7.69
C TYR A 79 -0.61 -11.89 -7.90
N THR A 80 -0.58 -12.62 -6.79
CA THR A 80 -0.69 -14.09 -6.77
C THR A 80 -1.88 -14.59 -5.96
N THR A 81 -2.65 -13.69 -5.32
CA THR A 81 -3.87 -14.00 -4.56
C THR A 81 -3.69 -14.93 -3.34
N ILE A 82 -2.45 -15.22 -2.96
CA ILE A 82 -2.11 -16.12 -1.85
C ILE A 82 -1.00 -15.50 -1.01
N ASP A 83 -0.85 -15.94 0.24
CA ASP A 83 0.29 -15.57 1.07
C ASP A 83 1.59 -16.11 0.46
N GLY A 84 2.59 -15.24 0.35
CA GLY A 84 3.92 -15.56 -0.15
C GLY A 84 5.03 -15.14 0.81
N PHE A 85 6.26 -15.44 0.42
CA PHE A 85 7.44 -14.88 1.07
C PHE A 85 7.69 -13.46 0.56
N CYS A 86 8.11 -12.55 1.43
CA CYS A 86 8.53 -11.21 1.04
C CYS A 86 9.69 -11.28 0.04
N LYS A 87 9.46 -10.72 -1.16
CA LYS A 87 10.45 -10.66 -2.26
C LYS A 87 10.89 -9.23 -2.58
N TYR A 88 10.52 -8.27 -1.74
CA TYR A 88 10.79 -6.86 -2.00
C TYR A 88 12.29 -6.59 -2.19
N THR A 89 12.61 -5.76 -3.18
CA THR A 89 13.95 -5.22 -3.40
C THR A 89 13.85 -3.72 -3.69
N TYR A 90 14.90 -2.95 -3.44
CA TYR A 90 14.88 -1.50 -3.66
C TYR A 90 15.02 -1.09 -5.14
N GLU A 91 15.09 -2.05 -6.06
CA GLU A 91 15.42 -1.81 -7.47
C GLU A 91 14.23 -1.32 -8.31
N ASN A 92 12.99 -1.68 -7.92
CA ASN A 92 11.80 -1.50 -8.76
C ASN A 92 10.71 -0.60 -8.14
N ILE A 93 11.13 0.31 -7.25
CA ILE A 93 10.23 1.20 -6.51
C ILE A 93 9.40 2.06 -7.47
N GLY A 94 8.09 1.81 -7.50
CA GLY A 94 7.10 2.57 -8.26
C GLY A 94 6.51 3.75 -7.49
N VAL A 95 6.40 3.65 -6.16
CA VAL A 95 5.85 4.73 -5.32
C VAL A 95 6.52 4.79 -3.95
N LYS A 96 6.56 5.99 -3.37
CA LYS A 96 7.01 6.23 -1.99
C LYS A 96 5.95 7.03 -1.23
N VAL A 97 5.71 6.63 0.01
CA VAL A 97 4.86 7.37 0.97
C VAL A 97 5.79 8.07 1.94
N PHE A 98 5.76 9.39 1.97
CA PHE A 98 6.54 10.18 2.93
C PHE A 98 5.74 10.48 4.20
N ASP A 99 4.43 10.65 4.06
CA ASP A 99 3.54 10.93 5.18
C ASP A 99 2.09 10.54 4.90
N SER A 100 1.34 10.31 5.98
CA SER A 100 -0.09 9.97 5.96
C SER A 100 -0.79 10.68 7.11
N VAL A 101 -2.05 11.09 6.92
CA VAL A 101 -2.82 11.79 7.94
C VAL A 101 -3.93 10.90 8.48
N ASN A 102 -4.06 10.86 9.80
CA ASN A 102 -5.25 10.35 10.46
C ASN A 102 -6.20 11.50 10.73
N ILE A 103 -7.31 11.58 9.99
CA ILE A 103 -8.22 12.72 10.08
C ILE A 103 -8.93 12.83 11.44
N THR A 104 -9.05 11.72 12.18
CA THR A 104 -9.64 11.71 13.53
C THR A 104 -8.72 12.35 14.58
N GLN A 105 -7.45 12.57 14.26
CA GLN A 105 -6.49 13.26 15.12
C GLN A 105 -6.37 14.76 14.81
N VAL A 106 -7.10 15.26 13.82
CA VAL A 106 -7.06 16.66 13.36
C VAL A 106 -8.38 17.39 13.63
N SER A 107 -9.29 16.80 14.42
CA SER A 107 -10.58 17.40 14.83
C SER A 107 -10.55 17.96 16.24
#